data_AF-A0A6A4H8E5-F1
#
_entry.id   AF-A0A6A4H8E5-F1
#
_cell.length_a   1.000
_cell.length_b   1.000
_cell.length_c   1.000
_cell.angle_alpha   90.00
_cell.angle_beta   90.00
_cell.angle_gamma   90.00
#
_symmetry.space_group_name_H-M   'P 1'
#
loop_
_entity.id
_entity.type
_entity.pdbx_description
1 polymer ?
#
loop_
_entity_poly.entity_id
_entity_poly.type
_entity_poly.pdbx_seq_one_letter_code
_entity_poly.pdbx_strand_id
1 'polypeptide(L)'
;MTQLQVELEEQVEFEIAALGFAVFENAYTLIFVGVLNGLYLLAFGICMHIVITKKRNGRANQVMITLLVASFLMTVLFFIGYLMVPLVLVEFELMKVLPGGLMVQEIAASTQSMLVGAAICETWTVNLSVLIADAFVVWVAWVIWPRNRGFHCALAILMLVDIGLTFAVAIPSSENTLAVLKATTNTLDCVKILCSLLVNVVATLAIGYQGWKHHQSMQIISFRNQKTQVAAIFLLLVESGAIFGFIQVSLNAHVATGSPLDKATNFLVILYVYAAGLNPVAIAVLVRLKRNYHDEPESSELPP
;
A
#
# COMPACT_ATOMS: atom_id res chain seq x y z
N MET A 1 48.16 -29.80 -1.58
CA MET A 1 47.20 -28.70 -1.50
C MET A 1 47.78 -27.70 -0.51
N THR A 2 48.19 -26.53 -0.96
CA THR A 2 48.79 -25.49 -0.11
C THR A 2 47.72 -24.84 0.76
N GLN A 3 48.03 -24.34 1.97
CA GLN A 3 47.04 -23.67 2.84
C GLN A 3 46.26 -22.56 2.11
N LEU A 4 46.92 -21.85 1.19
CA LEU A 4 46.32 -20.83 0.34
C LEU A 4 45.22 -21.35 -0.60
N GLN A 5 45.28 -22.62 -1.05
CA GLN A 5 44.22 -23.23 -1.87
C GLN A 5 43.00 -23.56 -1.02
N VAL A 6 43.21 -24.01 0.22
CA VAL A 6 42.12 -24.34 1.15
C VAL A 6 41.38 -23.08 1.57
N GLU A 7 42.09 -22.00 1.89
CA GLU A 7 41.48 -20.70 2.19
C GLU A 7 40.69 -20.13 1.00
N LEU A 8 41.19 -20.32 -0.22
CA LEU A 8 40.50 -19.85 -1.43
C LEU A 8 39.25 -20.69 -1.73
N GLU A 9 39.30 -22.02 -1.55
CA GLU A 9 38.14 -22.90 -1.69
C GLU A 9 37.06 -22.56 -0.66
N GLU A 10 37.44 -22.36 0.60
CA GLU A 10 36.51 -21.97 1.68
C GLU A 10 35.85 -20.61 1.41
N GLN A 11 36.62 -19.64 0.89
CA GLN A 11 36.08 -18.33 0.51
C GLN A 11 35.06 -18.45 -0.64
N VAL A 12 35.34 -19.26 -1.66
CA VAL A 12 34.43 -19.48 -2.79
C VAL A 12 33.15 -20.19 -2.35
N GLU A 13 33.25 -21.19 -1.46
CA GLU A 13 32.09 -21.87 -0.89
C GLU A 13 31.19 -20.89 -0.11
N PHE A 14 31.79 -19.99 0.68
CA PHE A 14 31.06 -18.97 1.41
C PHE A 14 30.35 -17.98 0.47
N GLU A 15 31.01 -17.51 -0.60
CA GLU A 15 30.42 -16.60 -1.59
C GLU A 15 29.24 -17.25 -2.33
N ILE A 16 29.35 -18.52 -2.71
CA ILE A 16 28.26 -19.27 -3.35
C ILE A 16 27.08 -19.44 -2.39
N ALA A 17 27.35 -19.75 -1.12
CA ALA A 17 26.31 -19.87 -0.11
C ALA A 17 25.57 -18.54 0.14
N ALA A 18 26.31 -17.42 0.19
CA ALA A 18 25.74 -16.08 0.35
C ALA A 18 24.86 -15.69 -0.85
N LEU A 19 25.32 -15.96 -2.07
CA LEU A 19 24.54 -15.73 -3.29
C LEU A 19 23.28 -16.59 -3.33
N GLY A 20 23.41 -17.88 -3.01
CA GLY A 20 22.27 -18.81 -2.95
C GLY A 20 21.22 -18.37 -1.92
N PHE A 21 21.66 -17.84 -0.78
CA PHE A 21 20.78 -17.25 0.22
C PHE A 21 20.03 -16.03 -0.33
N ALA A 22 20.73 -15.08 -0.96
CA ALA A 22 20.11 -13.88 -1.53
C ALA A 22 19.05 -14.21 -2.60
N VAL A 23 19.35 -15.17 -3.49
CA VAL A 23 18.40 -15.65 -4.51
C VAL A 23 17.18 -16.30 -3.86
N PHE A 24 17.38 -17.13 -2.83
CA PHE A 24 16.28 -17.72 -2.08
C PHE A 24 15.39 -16.66 -1.44
N GLU A 25 15.98 -15.59 -0.88
CA GLU A 25 15.23 -14.51 -0.24
C GLU A 25 14.34 -13.74 -1.21
N ASN A 26 14.91 -13.41 -2.36
CA ASN A 26 14.20 -12.76 -3.44
C ASN A 26 13.08 -13.64 -4.00
N ALA A 27 13.33 -14.95 -4.13
CA ALA A 27 12.34 -15.90 -4.65
C ALA A 27 11.10 -16.01 -3.75
N TYR A 28 11.26 -16.21 -2.44
CA TYR A 28 10.09 -16.30 -1.56
C TYR A 28 9.33 -14.97 -1.49
N THR A 29 10.04 -13.84 -1.53
CA THR A 29 9.42 -12.51 -1.50
C THR A 29 8.59 -12.29 -2.75
N LEU A 30 9.11 -12.72 -3.91
CA LEU A 30 8.41 -12.62 -5.18
C LEU A 30 7.16 -13.50 -5.23
N ILE A 31 7.23 -14.73 -4.68
CA ILE A 31 6.06 -15.61 -4.56
C ILE A 31 4.98 -14.92 -3.72
N PHE A 32 5.36 -14.35 -2.57
CA PHE A 32 4.43 -13.66 -1.69
C PHE A 32 3.76 -12.46 -2.36
N VAL A 33 4.56 -11.59 -2.99
CA VAL A 33 4.10 -10.42 -3.74
C VAL A 33 3.19 -10.85 -4.91
N GLY A 34 3.54 -11.93 -5.61
CA GLY A 34 2.77 -12.48 -6.73
C GLY A 34 1.40 -13.01 -6.31
N VAL A 35 1.32 -13.72 -5.18
CA VAL A 35 0.04 -14.19 -4.63
C VAL A 35 -0.87 -13.02 -4.26
N LEU A 36 -0.34 -12.00 -3.58
CA LEU A 36 -1.09 -10.81 -3.22
C LEU A 36 -1.55 -10.02 -4.45
N ASN A 37 -0.69 -9.87 -5.45
CA ASN A 37 -1.06 -9.24 -6.71
C ASN A 37 -2.20 -10.01 -7.40
N GLY A 38 -2.11 -11.34 -7.48
CA GLY A 38 -3.16 -12.17 -8.06
C GLY A 38 -4.51 -11.98 -7.35
N LEU A 39 -4.51 -11.97 -6.02
CA LEU A 39 -5.71 -11.71 -5.22
C LEU A 39 -6.27 -10.30 -5.48
N TYR A 40 -5.40 -9.29 -5.55
CA TYR A 40 -5.79 -7.92 -5.84
C TYR A 40 -6.40 -7.78 -7.25
N LEU A 41 -5.78 -8.37 -8.27
CA LEU A 41 -6.27 -8.35 -9.65
C LEU A 41 -7.67 -8.97 -9.76
N LEU A 42 -7.91 -10.09 -9.06
CA LEU A 42 -9.22 -10.72 -8.99
C LEU A 42 -10.26 -9.79 -8.34
N ALA A 43 -9.94 -9.23 -7.17
CA ALA A 43 -10.84 -8.32 -6.46
C ALA A 43 -11.15 -7.05 -7.27
N PHE A 44 -10.13 -6.46 -7.90
CA PHE A 44 -10.26 -5.31 -8.77
C PHE A 44 -11.12 -5.63 -10.00
N GLY A 45 -10.90 -6.78 -10.65
CA GLY A 45 -11.68 -7.22 -11.81
C GLY A 45 -13.16 -7.38 -11.48
N ILE A 46 -13.48 -8.02 -10.35
CA ILE A 46 -14.87 -8.16 -9.86
C ILE A 46 -15.48 -6.77 -9.60
N CYS A 47 -14.74 -5.88 -8.92
CA CYS A 47 -15.20 -4.53 -8.64
C CYS A 47 -15.48 -3.73 -9.92
N MET A 48 -14.56 -3.75 -10.88
CA MET A 48 -14.72 -3.06 -12.15
C MET A 48 -15.90 -3.59 -12.95
N HIS A 49 -16.10 -4.91 -12.98
CA HIS A 49 -17.28 -5.51 -13.59
C HIS A 49 -18.58 -4.97 -12.96
N ILE A 50 -18.68 -4.91 -11.63
CA ILE A 50 -19.85 -4.36 -10.92
C ILE A 50 -20.05 -2.87 -11.22
N VAL A 51 -18.97 -2.08 -11.27
CA VAL A 51 -19.03 -0.63 -11.49
C VAL A 51 -19.43 -0.28 -12.92
N ILE A 52 -18.90 -1.00 -13.92
CA ILE A 52 -19.18 -0.76 -15.34
C ILE A 52 -20.60 -1.21 -15.71
N THR A 53 -21.02 -2.39 -15.28
CA THR A 53 -22.35 -2.94 -15.60
C THR A 53 -23.49 -2.07 -15.06
N LYS A 54 -23.25 -1.37 -13.94
CA LYS A 54 -24.21 -0.45 -13.34
C LYS A 54 -23.90 1.00 -13.70
N LYS A 55 -24.21 1.36 -14.96
CA LYS A 55 -24.01 2.69 -15.54
C LYS A 55 -24.60 3.79 -14.64
N ARG A 56 -23.75 4.69 -14.15
CA ARG A 56 -24.16 5.84 -13.33
C ARG A 56 -23.37 7.08 -13.75
N ASN A 57 -24.08 8.05 -14.32
CA ASN A 57 -23.49 9.30 -14.81
C ASN A 57 -23.53 10.39 -13.74
N GLY A 58 -22.68 10.28 -12.71
CA GLY A 58 -22.52 11.32 -11.69
C GLY A 58 -21.07 11.61 -11.37
N ARG A 59 -20.75 12.87 -11.01
CA ARG A 59 -19.39 13.34 -10.67
C ARG A 59 -18.73 12.47 -9.58
N ALA A 60 -19.48 12.05 -8.57
CA ALA A 60 -18.98 11.16 -7.52
C ALA A 60 -18.55 9.77 -8.04
N ASN A 61 -19.25 9.23 -9.06
CA ASN A 61 -18.88 7.95 -9.66
C ASN A 61 -17.61 8.08 -10.50
N GLN A 62 -17.42 9.20 -11.19
CA GLN A 62 -16.19 9.47 -11.94
C GLN A 62 -14.99 9.55 -11.00
N VAL A 63 -15.09 10.30 -9.90
CA VAL A 63 -14.00 10.41 -8.89
C VAL A 63 -13.64 9.02 -8.33
N MET A 64 -14.64 8.21 -7.96
CA MET A 64 -14.41 6.85 -7.47
C MET A 64 -13.68 5.97 -8.49
N ILE A 65 -14.10 5.99 -9.76
CA ILE A 65 -13.45 5.23 -10.83
C ILE A 65 -12.01 5.71 -11.04
N THR A 66 -11.78 7.02 -11.05
CA THR A 66 -10.44 7.58 -11.20
C THR A 66 -9.51 7.12 -10.08
N LEU A 67 -9.97 7.15 -8.81
CA LEU A 67 -9.18 6.68 -7.67
C LEU A 67 -8.92 5.16 -7.73
N LEU A 68 -9.90 4.36 -8.14
CA LEU A 68 -9.74 2.92 -8.36
C LEU A 68 -8.68 2.62 -9.43
N VAL A 69 -8.77 3.28 -10.59
CA VAL A 69 -7.81 3.09 -11.69
C VAL A 69 -6.42 3.57 -11.30
N ALA A 70 -6.31 4.72 -10.61
CA ALA A 70 -5.02 5.22 -10.12
C ALA A 70 -4.37 4.23 -9.13
N SER A 71 -5.15 3.70 -8.19
CA SER A 71 -4.68 2.68 -7.25
C SER A 71 -4.24 1.39 -7.96
N PHE A 72 -4.97 0.95 -8.98
CA PHE A 72 -4.60 -0.20 -9.80
C PHE A 72 -3.28 0.03 -10.55
N LEU A 73 -3.10 1.20 -11.15
CA LEU A 73 -1.86 1.52 -11.85
C LEU A 73 -0.66 1.52 -10.90
N MET A 74 -0.81 2.09 -9.70
CA MET A 74 0.28 2.14 -8.71
C MET A 74 0.65 0.74 -8.19
N THR A 75 -0.33 -0.11 -7.90
CA THR A 75 -0.08 -1.50 -7.46
C THR A 75 0.57 -2.36 -8.54
N VAL A 76 0.19 -2.19 -9.80
CA VAL A 76 0.85 -2.86 -10.93
C VAL A 76 2.29 -2.37 -11.12
N LEU A 77 2.53 -1.05 -11.03
CA LEU A 77 3.89 -0.51 -11.12
C LEU A 77 4.78 -0.98 -9.95
N PHE A 78 4.22 -1.07 -8.74
CA PHE A 78 4.90 -1.65 -7.58
C PHE A 78 5.30 -3.10 -7.84
N PHE A 79 4.38 -3.92 -8.36
CA PHE A 79 4.66 -5.30 -8.73
C PHE A 79 5.77 -5.43 -9.77
N ILE A 80 5.75 -4.59 -10.80
CA ILE A 80 6.79 -4.55 -11.84
C ILE A 80 8.14 -4.18 -11.22
N GLY A 81 8.20 -3.16 -10.35
CA GLY A 81 9.43 -2.80 -9.64
C GLY A 81 10.03 -3.98 -8.87
N TYR A 82 9.20 -4.70 -8.12
CA TYR A 82 9.58 -5.91 -7.39
C TYR A 82 10.05 -7.06 -8.28
N LEU A 83 9.52 -7.19 -9.49
CA LEU A 83 9.96 -8.19 -10.46
C LEU A 83 11.33 -7.87 -11.06
N MET A 84 11.66 -6.58 -11.25
CA MET A 84 12.88 -6.19 -11.95
C MET A 84 14.15 -6.48 -11.14
N VAL A 85 14.12 -6.28 -9.82
CA VAL A 85 15.27 -6.51 -8.93
C VAL A 85 15.83 -7.93 -9.03
N PRO A 86 15.05 -9.00 -8.79
CA PRO A 86 15.56 -10.37 -8.89
C PRO A 86 15.98 -10.77 -10.30
N LEU A 87 15.32 -10.25 -11.33
CA LEU A 87 15.68 -10.53 -12.72
C LEU A 87 17.07 -9.98 -13.07
N VAL A 88 17.35 -8.74 -12.67
CA VAL A 88 18.66 -8.12 -12.89
C VAL A 88 19.74 -8.81 -12.05
N LEU A 89 19.45 -9.16 -10.79
CA LEU A 89 20.40 -9.90 -9.94
C LEU A 89 20.73 -11.26 -10.56
N VAL A 90 19.74 -12.05 -11.00
CA VAL A 90 20.02 -13.34 -11.65
C VAL A 90 20.80 -13.17 -12.95
N GLU A 91 20.47 -12.19 -13.78
CA GLU A 91 21.20 -11.95 -15.03
C GLU A 91 22.65 -11.58 -14.76
N PHE A 92 22.89 -10.63 -13.85
CA PHE A 92 24.22 -10.13 -13.63
C PHE A 92 25.03 -11.04 -12.73
N GLU A 93 24.51 -11.56 -11.62
CA GLU A 93 25.23 -12.36 -10.61
C GLU A 93 25.30 -13.87 -10.91
N LEU A 94 24.39 -14.42 -11.71
CA LEU A 94 24.43 -15.85 -12.06
C LEU A 94 24.75 -16.11 -13.53
N MET A 95 24.31 -15.26 -14.46
CA MET A 95 24.46 -15.54 -15.89
C MET A 95 25.70 -14.91 -16.55
N LYS A 96 26.18 -13.76 -16.06
CA LYS A 96 27.33 -13.05 -16.68
C LYS A 96 28.64 -13.34 -15.96
N VAL A 97 29.54 -14.07 -16.61
CA VAL A 97 30.91 -14.24 -16.10
C VAL A 97 31.76 -13.02 -16.49
N LEU A 98 31.95 -12.08 -15.54
CA LEU A 98 32.85 -10.93 -15.75
C LEU A 98 34.29 -11.28 -15.32
N PRO A 99 35.32 -10.79 -16.05
CA PRO A 99 36.71 -10.90 -15.63
C PRO A 99 36.92 -10.02 -14.39
N GLY A 100 37.06 -10.67 -13.22
CA GLY A 100 37.15 -9.98 -11.93
C GLY A 100 36.43 -10.69 -10.77
N GLY A 101 35.72 -11.79 -11.04
CA GLY A 101 35.03 -12.57 -10.02
C GLY A 101 33.71 -11.94 -9.56
N LEU A 102 33.10 -12.52 -8.52
CA LEU A 102 31.75 -12.18 -8.06
C LEU A 102 31.62 -10.71 -7.61
N MET A 103 32.66 -10.13 -7.03
CA MET A 103 32.67 -8.74 -6.57
C MET A 103 32.48 -7.73 -7.72
N VAL A 104 33.14 -7.94 -8.87
CA VAL A 104 33.00 -7.05 -10.04
C VAL A 104 31.60 -7.18 -10.66
N GLN A 105 31.03 -8.37 -10.55
CA GLN A 105 29.71 -8.72 -11.05
C GLN A 105 28.60 -8.08 -10.20
N GLU A 106 28.74 -8.08 -8.87
CA GLU A 106 27.86 -7.38 -7.92
C GLU A 106 27.90 -5.85 -8.13
N ILE A 107 29.10 -5.28 -8.34
CA ILE A 107 29.25 -3.85 -8.66
C ILE A 107 28.58 -3.52 -10.00
N ALA A 108 28.74 -4.39 -11.01
CA ALA A 108 28.10 -4.21 -12.31
C ALA A 108 26.57 -4.33 -12.23
N ALA A 109 26.05 -5.21 -11.36
CA ALA A 109 24.62 -5.34 -11.10
C ALA A 109 24.09 -4.07 -10.41
N SER A 110 24.65 -3.68 -9.27
CA SER A 110 24.19 -2.54 -8.45
C SER A 110 24.24 -1.19 -9.19
N THR A 111 25.13 -1.03 -10.17
CA THR A 111 25.23 0.17 -11.00
C THR A 111 24.28 0.18 -12.20
N GLN A 112 23.50 -0.88 -12.43
CA GLN A 112 22.53 -0.89 -13.52
C GLN A 112 21.45 0.18 -13.29
N SER A 113 21.25 1.00 -14.33
CA SER A 113 20.19 2.00 -14.37
C SER A 113 18.80 1.42 -14.11
N MET A 114 18.59 0.14 -14.46
CA MET A 114 17.34 -0.59 -14.19
C MET A 114 17.09 -0.83 -12.70
N LEU A 115 18.13 -1.14 -11.91
CA LEU A 115 18.01 -1.35 -10.46
C LEU A 115 17.74 -0.01 -9.74
N VAL A 116 18.45 1.05 -10.13
CA VAL A 116 18.18 2.40 -9.64
C VAL A 116 16.76 2.84 -10.00
N GLY A 117 16.32 2.59 -11.24
CA GLY A 117 14.97 2.86 -11.71
C GLY A 117 13.91 2.07 -10.93
N ALA A 118 14.17 0.79 -10.62
CA ALA A 118 13.28 -0.05 -9.83
C ALA A 118 13.13 0.46 -8.39
N ALA A 119 14.22 0.85 -7.72
CA ALA A 119 14.19 1.40 -6.36
C ALA A 119 13.43 2.73 -6.28
N ILE A 120 13.63 3.61 -7.27
CA ILE A 120 12.86 4.84 -7.40
C ILE A 120 11.38 4.49 -7.62
N CYS A 121 11.07 3.60 -8.56
CA CYS A 121 9.70 3.18 -8.85
C CYS A 121 9.00 2.61 -7.61
N GLU A 122 9.66 1.75 -6.84
CA GLU A 122 9.15 1.18 -5.60
C GLU A 122 8.82 2.29 -4.59
N THR A 123 9.78 3.19 -4.32
CA THR A 123 9.59 4.30 -3.38
C THR A 123 8.38 5.15 -3.76
N TRP A 124 8.26 5.55 -5.03
CA TRP A 124 7.16 6.39 -5.48
C TRP A 124 5.82 5.65 -5.48
N THR A 125 5.79 4.38 -5.90
CA THR A 125 4.55 3.60 -5.97
C THR A 125 3.97 3.29 -4.59
N VAL A 126 4.81 2.98 -3.60
CA VAL A 126 4.39 2.84 -2.19
C VAL A 126 3.78 4.15 -1.71
N ASN A 127 4.53 5.25 -1.82
CA ASN A 127 4.14 6.56 -1.32
C ASN A 127 2.84 7.09 -1.96
N LEU A 128 2.69 6.94 -3.27
CA LEU A 128 1.48 7.36 -3.99
C LEU A 128 0.29 6.44 -3.70
N SER A 129 0.51 5.14 -3.45
CA SER A 129 -0.56 4.23 -3.05
C SER A 129 -1.17 4.63 -1.70
N VAL A 130 -0.33 5.03 -0.74
CA VAL A 130 -0.78 5.61 0.55
C VAL A 130 -1.63 6.84 0.31
N LEU A 131 -1.09 7.79 -0.46
CA LEU A 131 -1.74 9.06 -0.70
C LEU A 131 -3.11 8.91 -1.39
N ILE A 132 -3.23 7.95 -2.30
CA ILE A 132 -4.51 7.60 -2.95
C ILE A 132 -5.49 7.02 -1.95
N ALA A 133 -5.03 6.14 -1.04
CA ALA A 133 -5.88 5.59 0.01
C ALA A 133 -6.40 6.69 0.95
N ASP A 134 -5.53 7.60 1.40
CA ASP A 134 -5.89 8.71 2.29
C ASP A 134 -6.86 9.67 1.60
N ALA A 135 -6.58 10.01 0.34
CA ALA A 135 -7.48 10.83 -0.48
C ALA A 135 -8.86 10.18 -0.65
N PHE A 136 -8.91 8.84 -0.79
CA PHE A 136 -10.17 8.11 -0.88
C PHE A 136 -10.97 8.19 0.42
N VAL A 137 -10.33 8.00 1.58
CA VAL A 137 -10.99 8.11 2.89
C VAL A 137 -11.51 9.53 3.13
N VAL A 138 -10.71 10.55 2.81
CA VAL A 138 -11.12 11.96 2.91
C VAL A 138 -12.29 12.28 1.98
N TRP A 139 -12.27 11.76 0.75
CA TRP A 139 -13.38 11.91 -0.18
C TRP A 139 -14.67 11.27 0.36
N VAL A 140 -14.59 10.05 0.93
CA VAL A 140 -15.75 9.40 1.57
C VAL A 140 -16.28 10.26 2.73
N ALA A 141 -15.39 10.81 3.55
CA ALA A 141 -15.77 11.70 4.65
C ALA A 141 -16.51 12.96 4.16
N TRP A 142 -16.04 13.59 3.07
CA TRP A 142 -16.69 14.74 2.46
C TRP A 142 -18.08 14.43 1.90
N VAL A 143 -18.22 13.27 1.24
CA VAL A 143 -19.53 12.84 0.69
C VAL A 143 -20.55 12.61 1.82
N ILE A 144 -20.10 12.10 2.97
CA ILE A 144 -20.94 11.83 4.14
C ILE A 144 -21.26 13.11 4.93
N TRP A 145 -20.39 14.14 4.89
CA TRP A 145 -20.54 15.37 5.66
C TRP A 145 -20.78 16.64 4.81
N PRO A 146 -21.87 16.75 4.03
CA PRO A 146 -22.02 17.80 3.03
C PRO A 146 -22.13 19.25 3.55
N ARG A 147 -22.35 19.47 4.86
CA ARG A 147 -22.82 20.76 5.41
C ARG A 147 -21.85 21.47 6.37
N ASN A 148 -20.66 20.93 6.66
CA ASN A 148 -19.69 21.57 7.57
C ASN A 148 -18.42 22.02 6.83
N ARG A 149 -18.37 23.30 6.48
CA ARG A 149 -17.23 23.88 5.75
C ARG A 149 -15.93 23.86 6.56
N GLY A 150 -15.99 24.03 7.88
CA GLY A 150 -14.79 24.00 8.73
C GLY A 150 -14.13 22.62 8.75
N PHE A 151 -14.94 21.56 8.81
CA PHE A 151 -14.46 20.18 8.73
C PHE A 151 -13.81 19.87 7.38
N HIS A 152 -14.39 20.35 6.28
CA HIS A 152 -13.80 20.21 4.95
C HIS A 152 -12.46 20.94 4.83
N CYS A 153 -12.36 22.16 5.36
CA CYS A 153 -11.10 22.90 5.38
C CYS A 153 -10.03 22.16 6.21
N ALA A 154 -10.39 21.63 7.38
CA ALA A 154 -9.45 20.87 8.22
C ALA A 154 -8.91 19.63 7.49
N LEU A 155 -9.78 18.83 6.87
CA LEU A 155 -9.36 17.67 6.08
C LEU A 155 -8.53 18.06 4.85
N ALA A 156 -8.88 19.16 4.17
CA ALA A 156 -8.11 19.66 3.04
C ALA A 156 -6.69 20.07 3.46
N ILE A 157 -6.54 20.75 4.60
CA ILE A 157 -5.22 21.13 5.15
C ILE A 157 -4.42 19.88 5.50
N LEU A 158 -5.04 18.90 6.17
CA LEU A 158 -4.37 17.64 6.50
C LEU A 158 -3.89 16.90 5.23
N MET A 159 -4.72 16.82 4.20
CA MET A 159 -4.32 16.26 2.90
C MET A 159 -3.18 17.04 2.23
N LEU A 160 -3.19 18.38 2.29
CA LEU A 160 -2.11 19.18 1.71
C LEU A 160 -0.78 18.95 2.44
N VAL A 161 -0.81 18.78 3.75
CA VAL A 161 0.37 18.44 4.56
C VAL A 161 0.87 17.04 4.18
N ASP A 162 -0.02 16.06 4.06
CA ASP A 162 0.34 14.68 3.69
C ASP A 162 0.94 14.60 2.27
N ILE A 163 0.38 15.34 1.31
CA ILE A 163 0.97 15.52 -0.03
C ILE A 163 2.38 16.11 0.11
N GLY A 164 2.55 17.21 0.84
CA GLY A 164 3.83 17.87 1.01
C GLY A 164 4.90 16.95 1.61
N LEU A 165 4.54 16.18 2.64
CA LEU A 165 5.42 15.20 3.28
C LEU A 165 5.78 14.06 2.32
N THR A 166 4.82 13.57 1.54
CA THR A 166 5.05 12.54 0.53
C THR A 166 6.10 12.97 -0.49
N PHE A 167 5.99 14.20 -1.02
CA PHE A 167 6.99 14.73 -1.95
C PHE A 167 8.34 14.99 -1.28
N ALA A 168 8.35 15.45 -0.03
CA ALA A 168 9.60 15.71 0.71
C ALA A 168 10.41 14.44 0.98
N VAL A 169 9.73 13.30 1.23
CA VAL A 169 10.37 11.99 1.42
C VAL A 169 10.81 11.37 0.09
N ALA A 170 10.01 11.52 -0.98
CA ALA A 170 10.24 10.79 -2.23
C ALA A 170 11.34 11.37 -3.14
N ILE A 171 11.87 12.57 -2.85
CA ILE A 171 12.93 13.20 -3.64
C ILE A 171 14.31 12.79 -3.07
N PRO A 172 15.13 12.02 -3.82
CA PRO A 172 16.47 11.65 -3.37
C PRO A 172 17.37 12.91 -3.30
N SER A 173 18.01 13.12 -2.16
CA SER A 173 18.96 14.21 -1.97
C SER A 173 20.34 13.80 -2.49
N SER A 174 21.00 14.70 -3.22
CA SER A 174 22.34 14.48 -3.76
C SER A 174 23.39 14.25 -2.64
N GLU A 175 24.30 13.33 -2.91
CA GLU A 175 25.24 12.58 -2.05
C GLU A 175 25.99 13.30 -0.90
N ASN A 176 26.13 14.64 -0.86
CA ASN A 176 26.86 15.33 0.23
C ASN A 176 26.00 15.66 1.47
N THR A 177 24.74 15.23 1.47
CA THR A 177 23.74 15.56 2.50
C THR A 177 23.30 14.31 3.28
N LEU A 178 23.96 13.16 3.06
CA LEU A 178 23.50 11.83 3.44
C LEU A 178 23.58 11.53 4.96
N ALA A 179 24.54 12.13 5.68
CA ALA A 179 24.72 11.88 7.11
C ALA A 179 23.77 12.71 8.01
N VAL A 180 23.55 13.98 7.65
CA VAL A 180 22.58 14.85 8.34
C VAL A 180 21.15 14.45 7.96
N LEU A 181 20.94 14.00 6.71
CA LEU A 181 19.65 13.50 6.29
C LEU A 181 19.34 12.12 6.83
N LYS A 182 20.24 11.15 7.00
CA LYS A 182 19.87 9.85 7.62
C LYS A 182 19.19 9.97 9.00
N ALA A 183 19.61 10.93 9.81
CA ALA A 183 18.94 11.25 11.09
C ALA A 183 17.61 12.01 10.89
N THR A 184 17.53 12.83 9.84
CA THR A 184 16.36 13.65 9.51
C THR A 184 15.30 12.89 8.69
N THR A 185 15.69 11.90 7.87
CA THR A 185 14.83 11.03 7.05
C THR A 185 14.05 10.10 7.95
N ASN A 186 14.69 9.48 8.95
CA ASN A 186 13.95 8.69 9.95
C ASN A 186 12.89 9.54 10.67
N THR A 187 13.20 10.82 10.93
CA THR A 187 12.23 11.73 11.57
C THR A 187 11.12 12.14 10.59
N LEU A 188 11.46 12.47 9.35
CA LEU A 188 10.51 12.89 8.31
C LEU A 188 9.59 11.74 7.88
N ASP A 189 10.14 10.53 7.73
CA ASP A 189 9.41 9.29 7.45
C ASP A 189 8.43 8.98 8.58
N CYS A 190 8.88 9.10 9.84
CA CYS A 190 8.02 8.99 11.01
C CYS A 190 6.91 10.05 11.02
N VAL A 191 7.22 11.31 10.72
CA VAL A 191 6.23 12.39 10.65
C VAL A 191 5.22 12.16 9.53
N LYS A 192 5.67 11.70 8.35
CA LYS A 192 4.81 11.34 7.22
C LYS A 192 3.85 10.22 7.58
N ILE A 193 4.37 9.16 8.17
CA ILE A 193 3.63 8.03 8.74
C ILE A 193 2.55 8.51 9.72
N LEU A 194 2.94 9.32 10.71
CA LEU A 194 2.02 9.82 11.73
C LEU A 194 0.96 10.75 11.13
N CYS A 195 1.32 11.53 10.11
CA CYS A 195 0.40 12.43 9.42
C CYS A 195 -0.66 11.64 8.64
N SER A 196 -0.25 10.66 7.83
CA SER A 196 -1.17 9.76 7.11
C SER A 196 -2.07 8.98 8.07
N LEU A 197 -1.53 8.48 9.17
CA LEU A 197 -2.31 7.83 10.22
C LEU A 197 -3.34 8.79 10.83
N LEU A 198 -2.94 10.02 11.14
CA LEU A 198 -3.83 11.04 11.70
C LEU A 198 -4.97 11.38 10.74
N VAL A 199 -4.68 11.55 9.43
CA VAL A 199 -5.69 11.78 8.39
C VAL A 199 -6.72 10.64 8.41
N ASN A 200 -6.25 9.39 8.37
CA ASN A 200 -7.12 8.22 8.37
C ASN A 200 -7.95 8.08 9.64
N VAL A 201 -7.35 8.27 10.82
CA VAL A 201 -8.06 8.19 12.10
C VAL A 201 -9.12 9.30 12.21
N VAL A 202 -8.76 10.55 11.91
CA VAL A 202 -9.69 11.69 11.99
C VAL A 202 -10.85 11.50 11.00
N ALA A 203 -10.56 11.14 9.76
CA ALA A 203 -11.58 10.92 8.75
C ALA A 203 -12.49 9.74 9.11
N THR A 204 -11.92 8.62 9.56
CA THR A 204 -12.67 7.43 9.97
C THR A 204 -13.55 7.70 11.18
N LEU A 205 -13.03 8.36 12.22
CA LEU A 205 -13.81 8.76 13.40
C LEU A 205 -14.93 9.72 13.02
N ALA A 206 -14.70 10.65 12.09
CA ALA A 206 -15.72 11.58 11.62
C ALA A 206 -16.84 10.86 10.83
N ILE A 207 -16.47 9.93 9.95
CA ILE A 207 -17.43 9.04 9.28
C ILE A 207 -18.21 8.26 10.36
N GLY A 208 -17.50 7.77 11.39
CA GLY A 208 -17.99 7.03 12.57
C GLY A 208 -19.11 7.74 13.28
N TYR A 209 -18.75 8.92 13.74
CA TYR A 209 -19.62 9.81 14.48
C TYR A 209 -20.85 10.21 13.65
N GLN A 210 -20.69 10.50 12.35
CA GLN A 210 -21.83 10.85 11.51
C GLN A 210 -22.76 9.66 11.26
N GLY A 211 -22.19 8.47 11.05
CA GLY A 211 -22.95 7.22 10.96
C GLY A 211 -23.75 6.96 12.23
N TRP A 212 -23.12 7.14 13.40
CA TRP A 212 -23.78 7.04 14.70
C TRP A 212 -24.90 8.08 14.87
N LYS A 213 -24.64 9.34 14.54
CA LYS A 213 -25.63 10.42 14.66
C LYS A 213 -26.84 10.20 13.75
N HIS A 214 -26.59 9.78 12.52
CA HIS A 214 -27.66 9.44 11.58
C HIS A 214 -28.46 8.23 12.08
N HIS A 215 -27.77 7.21 12.63
CA HIS A 215 -28.42 6.06 13.23
C HIS A 215 -29.26 6.43 14.45
N GLN A 216 -28.76 7.26 15.36
CA GLN A 216 -29.48 7.72 16.54
C GLN A 216 -30.73 8.53 16.15
N SER A 217 -30.66 9.32 15.07
CA SER A 217 -31.81 10.03 14.52
C SER A 217 -32.82 9.11 13.81
N MET A 218 -32.37 8.00 13.20
CA MET A 218 -33.20 7.00 12.52
C MET A 218 -33.69 5.86 13.43
N GLN A 219 -33.14 5.71 14.63
CA GLN A 219 -33.59 4.72 15.63
C GLN A 219 -35.03 4.96 16.12
N ILE A 220 -35.63 6.11 15.77
CA ILE A 220 -37.06 6.36 15.98
C ILE A 220 -37.92 5.59 14.95
N ILE A 221 -37.38 5.09 13.82
CA ILE A 221 -38.19 4.53 12.72
C ILE A 221 -37.75 3.16 12.16
N SER A 222 -36.50 2.68 12.32
CA SER A 222 -36.13 1.38 11.72
C SER A 222 -35.09 0.57 12.49
N PHE A 223 -35.56 -0.52 13.10
CA PHE A 223 -34.74 -1.53 13.75
C PHE A 223 -34.35 -2.62 12.75
N ARG A 224 -33.06 -3.02 12.76
CA ARG A 224 -32.53 -4.39 12.58
C ARG A 224 -31.45 -4.60 11.50
N ASN A 225 -31.43 -3.90 10.35
CA ASN A 225 -30.46 -4.23 9.27
C ASN A 225 -29.28 -3.26 9.05
N GLN A 226 -29.27 -2.03 9.60
CA GLN A 226 -28.14 -1.10 9.41
C GLN A 226 -26.98 -1.28 10.41
N LYS A 227 -27.20 -2.05 11.49
CA LYS A 227 -26.27 -2.18 12.62
C LYS A 227 -24.95 -2.89 12.27
N THR A 228 -24.96 -3.85 11.34
CA THR A 228 -23.79 -4.69 11.05
C THR A 228 -22.87 -4.09 10.00
N GLN A 229 -23.40 -3.35 9.02
CA GLN A 229 -22.61 -2.89 7.87
C GLN A 229 -21.80 -1.63 8.16
N VAL A 230 -22.41 -0.66 8.84
CA VAL A 230 -21.72 0.56 9.27
C VAL A 230 -20.63 0.18 10.28
N ALA A 231 -20.94 -0.75 11.19
CA ALA A 231 -19.95 -1.35 12.09
C ALA A 231 -18.86 -2.12 11.34
N ALA A 232 -19.15 -2.90 10.30
CA ALA A 232 -18.14 -3.62 9.51
C ALA A 232 -17.25 -2.70 8.68
N ILE A 233 -17.79 -1.61 8.13
CA ILE A 233 -17.00 -0.57 7.44
C ILE A 233 -16.10 0.15 8.45
N PHE A 234 -16.62 0.51 9.63
CA PHE A 234 -15.81 1.11 10.69
C PHE A 234 -14.77 0.15 11.23
N LEU A 235 -15.10 -1.12 11.41
CA LEU A 235 -14.17 -2.14 11.87
C LEU A 235 -13.07 -2.31 10.81
N LEU A 236 -13.39 -2.48 9.53
CA LEU A 236 -12.40 -2.60 8.46
C LEU A 236 -11.50 -1.36 8.31
N LEU A 237 -12.04 -0.14 8.41
CA LEU A 237 -11.25 1.11 8.32
C LEU A 237 -10.42 1.40 9.57
N VAL A 238 -10.98 1.17 10.77
CA VAL A 238 -10.27 1.37 12.04
C VAL A 238 -9.23 0.28 12.26
N GLU A 239 -9.54 -0.97 11.93
CA GLU A 239 -8.65 -2.12 12.07
C GLU A 239 -7.51 -2.05 11.04
N SER A 240 -7.78 -1.67 9.79
CA SER A 240 -6.70 -1.43 8.81
C SER A 240 -5.82 -0.23 9.16
N GLY A 241 -6.36 0.86 9.72
CA GLY A 241 -5.58 2.03 10.15
C GLY A 241 -4.80 1.86 11.46
N ALA A 242 -5.35 1.15 12.45
CA ALA A 242 -4.70 0.95 13.75
C ALA A 242 -3.61 -0.13 13.70
N ILE A 243 -3.85 -1.25 12.99
CA ILE A 243 -2.82 -2.25 12.70
C ILE A 243 -1.68 -1.58 11.92
N PHE A 244 -2.02 -0.68 11.00
CA PHE A 244 -1.08 0.11 10.21
C PHE A 244 -0.21 1.07 11.03
N GLY A 245 -0.78 1.82 11.98
CA GLY A 245 0.00 2.67 12.90
C GLY A 245 0.95 1.87 13.80
N PHE A 246 0.52 0.69 14.25
CA PHE A 246 1.33 -0.19 15.10
C PHE A 246 2.52 -0.82 14.35
N ILE A 247 2.28 -1.27 13.12
CA ILE A 247 3.32 -1.77 12.20
C ILE A 247 4.37 -0.68 11.98
N GLN A 248 3.95 0.54 11.65
CA GLN A 248 4.86 1.64 11.29
C GLN A 248 5.67 2.22 12.46
N VAL A 249 5.14 2.21 13.68
CA VAL A 249 5.95 2.54 14.88
C VAL A 249 7.03 1.47 15.11
N SER A 250 6.74 0.21 14.80
CA SER A 250 7.71 -0.88 14.90
C SER A 250 8.84 -0.78 13.85
N LEU A 251 8.59 -0.12 12.71
CA LEU A 251 9.56 0.13 11.63
C LEU A 251 10.66 1.15 12.01
N ASN A 252 10.42 2.02 12.99
CA ASN A 252 11.36 3.08 13.38
C ASN A 252 12.41 2.65 14.42
N ALA A 253 12.37 1.41 14.90
CA ALA A 253 13.48 0.86 15.66
C ALA A 253 14.69 0.73 14.71
N HIS A 254 15.89 1.16 15.11
CA HIS A 254 17.09 0.98 14.27
C HIS A 254 17.33 -0.50 14.02
N VAL A 255 17.01 -0.96 12.80
CA VAL A 255 17.13 -2.37 12.42
C VAL A 255 18.37 -2.54 11.55
N ALA A 256 19.21 -3.52 11.88
CA ALA A 256 20.31 -3.92 11.02
C ALA A 256 19.76 -4.54 9.72
N THR A 257 20.30 -4.10 8.58
CA THR A 257 19.97 -4.62 7.24
C THR A 257 20.12 -6.14 7.19
N GLY A 258 19.11 -6.84 6.66
CA GLY A 258 19.11 -8.31 6.57
C GLY A 258 18.74 -9.05 7.86
N SER A 259 18.45 -8.34 8.95
CA SER A 259 17.95 -8.97 10.18
C SER A 259 16.51 -9.51 10.00
N PRO A 260 16.06 -10.44 10.88
CA PRO A 260 14.70 -10.96 10.82
C PRO A 260 13.61 -9.87 10.88
N LEU A 261 13.90 -8.77 11.58
CA LEU A 261 12.96 -7.65 11.73
C LEU A 261 12.87 -6.81 10.45
N ASP A 262 13.97 -6.67 9.70
CA ASP A 262 14.02 -6.00 8.39
C ASP A 262 13.19 -6.79 7.35
N LYS A 263 13.29 -8.12 7.39
CA LYS A 263 12.49 -9.01 6.54
C LYS A 263 11.01 -8.93 6.88
N ALA A 264 10.66 -9.01 8.17
CA ALA A 264 9.28 -8.84 8.61
C ALA A 264 8.72 -7.48 8.20
N THR A 265 9.51 -6.42 8.33
CA THR A 265 9.19 -5.08 7.87
C THR A 265 8.84 -5.05 6.39
N ASN A 266 9.67 -5.66 5.54
CA ASN A 266 9.44 -5.70 4.10
C ASN A 266 8.09 -6.37 3.76
N PHE A 267 7.81 -7.53 4.37
CA PHE A 267 6.52 -8.22 4.20
C PHE A 267 5.32 -7.35 4.63
N LEU A 268 5.45 -6.60 5.72
CA LEU A 268 4.40 -5.72 6.21
C LEU A 268 4.17 -4.52 5.27
N VAL A 269 5.23 -3.96 4.68
CA VAL A 269 5.13 -2.91 3.65
C VAL A 269 4.39 -3.43 2.42
N ILE A 270 4.74 -4.64 1.95
CA ILE A 270 4.07 -5.29 0.82
C ILE A 270 2.57 -5.48 1.13
N LEU A 271 2.24 -6.08 2.28
CA LEU A 271 0.85 -6.27 2.70
C LEU A 271 0.10 -4.94 2.74
N TYR A 272 0.77 -3.90 3.21
CA TYR A 272 0.19 -2.58 3.32
C TYR A 272 -0.15 -1.97 1.96
N VAL A 273 0.74 -2.04 0.96
CA VAL A 273 0.45 -1.51 -0.39
C VAL A 273 -0.81 -2.17 -0.97
N TYR A 274 -0.93 -3.49 -0.84
CA TYR A 274 -2.11 -4.21 -1.31
C TYR A 274 -3.37 -3.91 -0.48
N ALA A 275 -3.25 -3.75 0.84
CA ALA A 275 -4.37 -3.35 1.69
C ALA A 275 -4.87 -1.93 1.34
N ALA A 276 -3.96 -0.98 1.15
CA ALA A 276 -4.26 0.38 0.70
C ALA A 276 -5.00 0.37 -0.64
N GLY A 277 -4.59 -0.50 -1.58
CA GLY A 277 -5.30 -0.66 -2.85
C GLY A 277 -6.66 -1.35 -2.73
N LEU A 278 -6.81 -2.32 -1.82
CA LEU A 278 -8.07 -3.03 -1.58
C LEU A 278 -9.13 -2.17 -0.89
N ASN A 279 -8.74 -1.16 -0.13
CA ASN A 279 -9.66 -0.28 0.59
C ASN A 279 -10.71 0.38 -0.33
N PRO A 280 -10.31 1.10 -1.41
CA PRO A 280 -11.26 1.61 -2.40
C PRO A 280 -12.12 0.54 -3.06
N VAL A 281 -11.54 -0.63 -3.36
CA VAL A 281 -12.22 -1.77 -4.02
C VAL A 281 -13.34 -2.30 -3.13
N ALA A 282 -13.05 -2.59 -1.87
CA ALA A 282 -14.01 -3.12 -0.90
C ALA A 282 -15.18 -2.14 -0.69
N ILE A 283 -14.89 -0.85 -0.54
CA ILE A 283 -15.91 0.18 -0.35
C ILE A 283 -16.78 0.33 -1.61
N ALA A 284 -16.18 0.34 -2.80
CA ALA A 284 -16.91 0.43 -4.05
C ALA A 284 -17.87 -0.76 -4.25
N VAL A 285 -17.40 -1.99 -3.99
CA VAL A 285 -18.23 -3.21 -4.05
C VAL A 285 -19.38 -3.12 -3.04
N LEU A 286 -19.10 -2.75 -1.79
CA LEU A 286 -20.09 -2.69 -0.72
C LEU A 286 -21.20 -1.68 -1.00
N VAL A 287 -20.84 -0.48 -1.47
CA VAL A 287 -21.79 0.57 -1.88
C VAL A 287 -22.70 0.09 -3.02
N ARG A 288 -22.16 -0.72 -3.93
CA ARG A 288 -22.88 -1.22 -5.11
C ARG A 288 -23.74 -2.46 -4.84
N LEU A 289 -23.35 -3.31 -3.89
CA LEU A 289 -24.13 -4.48 -3.49
C LEU A 289 -25.34 -4.08 -2.64
N LYS A 290 -25.16 -3.19 -1.67
CA LYS A 290 -26.24 -2.76 -0.77
C LYS A 290 -27.45 -2.21 -1.51
N ARG A 291 -27.20 -1.44 -2.56
CA ARG A 291 -28.28 -0.79 -3.30
C ARG A 291 -29.14 -1.78 -4.07
N ASN A 292 -28.60 -2.93 -4.49
CA ASN A 292 -29.41 -3.98 -5.12
C ASN A 292 -30.45 -4.58 -4.18
N TYR A 293 -30.10 -4.79 -2.90
CA TYR A 293 -31.04 -5.32 -1.92
C TYR A 293 -32.20 -4.36 -1.59
N HIS A 294 -32.01 -3.06 -1.78
CA HIS A 294 -33.07 -2.06 -1.57
C HIS A 294 -33.89 -1.76 -2.83
N ASP A 295 -33.37 -2.10 -4.02
CA ASP A 295 -34.04 -1.88 -5.31
C ASP A 295 -34.82 -3.13 -5.81
N GLU A 296 -34.79 -4.26 -5.09
CA GLU A 296 -35.71 -5.39 -5.34
C GLU A 296 -37.10 -5.07 -4.75
N PRO A 297 -38.17 -4.97 -5.57
CA PRO A 297 -39.51 -4.74 -5.05
C PRO A 297 -40.01 -5.96 -4.27
N GLU A 298 -40.61 -5.71 -3.11
CA GLU A 298 -41.58 -6.60 -2.47
C GLU A 298 -42.73 -6.85 -3.46
N SER A 299 -42.54 -7.76 -4.41
CA SER A 299 -43.60 -8.29 -5.26
C SER A 299 -43.77 -9.78 -4.94
N SER A 300 -44.15 -10.06 -3.70
CA SER A 300 -44.68 -11.37 -3.31
C SER A 300 -45.62 -11.23 -2.10
N GLU A 301 -46.72 -10.50 -2.28
CA GLU A 301 -47.94 -10.71 -1.48
C GLU A 301 -49.07 -11.21 -2.40
N LEU A 302 -49.20 -12.54 -2.46
CA LEU A 302 -50.40 -13.39 -2.40
C LEU A 302 -51.58 -13.22 -3.43
N PRO A 303 -52.40 -14.29 -3.61
CA PRO A 303 -53.02 -14.69 -4.87
C PRO A 303 -54.51 -14.33 -4.95
N PRO A 304 -55.16 -14.52 -6.11
CA PRO A 304 -56.57 -14.89 -6.19
C PRO A 304 -56.80 -16.41 -6.08
#